data_AF-A0AA43A7N6-F1
#
_entry.id   AF-A0AA43A7N6-F1
#
_cell.length_a   1.000
_cell.length_b   1.000
_cell.length_c   1.000
_cell.angle_alpha   90.00
_cell.angle_beta   90.00
_cell.angle_gamma   90.00
#
_symmetry.space_group_name_H-M   'P 1'
#
loop_
_entity.id
_entity.type
_entity.pdbx_description
1 polymer ?
#
loop_
_entity_poly.entity_id
_entity_poly.type
_entity_poly.pdbx_seq_one_letter_code
_entity_poly.pdbx_strand_id
1 'polypeptide(L)'
;MFKRVGLFIITNLAIVVILSAVLHLFGVGQILDEQGVGLDMTNLIIFAAVFGFGGSLISLAISKWTAKRLTGARVIETPSNETEAWLVHAVRRQAEVAGIGMPEVAIYNAPDVNAFATGMRRNNALVAVSTGLLHAMSRDEAE
;
A
#
# COMPACT_ATOMS: atom_id res chain seq x y z
N MET A 1 -6.58 14.22 -9.56
CA MET A 1 -5.78 14.20 -8.31
C MET A 1 -6.54 14.82 -7.14
N PHE A 2 -7.06 16.05 -7.26
CA PHE A 2 -7.83 16.73 -6.20
C PHE A 2 -8.96 15.91 -5.57
N LYS A 3 -9.77 15.19 -6.36
CA LYS A 3 -10.82 14.31 -5.82
C LYS A 3 -10.29 13.18 -4.93
N ARG A 4 -9.13 12.59 -5.26
CA ARG A 4 -8.52 11.48 -4.49
C ARG A 4 -7.89 11.98 -3.20
N VAL A 5 -7.18 13.12 -3.28
CA VAL A 5 -6.56 13.76 -2.11
C VAL A 5 -7.64 14.30 -1.16
N GLY A 6 -8.68 14.93 -1.69
CA GLY A 6 -9.82 15.40 -0.89
C GLY A 6 -10.54 14.26 -0.17
N LEU A 7 -10.84 13.16 -0.89
CA LEU A 7 -11.46 11.98 -0.27
C LEU A 7 -10.55 11.37 0.81
N PHE A 8 -9.23 11.26 0.56
CA PHE A 8 -8.27 10.79 1.56
C PHE A 8 -8.28 11.64 2.83
N ILE A 9 -8.25 12.97 2.69
CA ILE A 9 -8.27 13.90 3.84
C ILE A 9 -9.58 13.76 4.62
N ILE A 10 -10.72 13.77 3.92
CA ILE A 10 -12.05 13.67 4.55
C ILE A 10 -12.20 12.34 5.31
N THR A 11 -11.81 11.22 4.69
CA THR A 11 -11.90 9.91 5.35
C THR A 11 -11.02 9.83 6.59
N ASN A 12 -9.78 10.34 6.54
CA ASN A 12 -8.92 10.36 7.73
C ASN A 12 -9.48 11.27 8.83
N LEU A 13 -10.03 12.44 8.48
CA LEU A 13 -10.66 13.32 9.45
C LEU A 13 -11.90 12.66 10.09
N ALA A 14 -12.72 11.97 9.29
CA ALA A 14 -13.87 11.23 9.79
C ALA A 14 -13.44 10.12 10.78
N ILE A 15 -12.36 9.40 10.49
CA ILE A 15 -11.78 8.41 11.41
C ILE A 15 -11.37 9.06 12.74
N VAL A 16 -10.68 10.21 12.70
CA VAL A 16 -10.29 10.94 13.91
C VAL A 16 -11.51 11.36 14.72
N VAL A 17 -12.55 11.89 14.08
CA VAL A 17 -13.79 12.28 14.78
C VAL A 17 -14.49 11.09 15.43
N ILE A 18 -14.60 9.96 14.73
CA ILE A 18 -15.20 8.74 15.27
C ILE A 18 -14.39 8.22 16.45
N LEU A 19 -13.05 8.18 16.32
CA LEU A 19 -12.17 7.77 17.41
C LEU A 19 -12.35 8.68 18.64
N SER A 20 -12.38 10.00 18.45
CA SER A 20 -12.63 10.97 19.54
C SER A 20 -13.99 10.74 20.19
N ALA A 21 -15.05 10.51 19.42
CA ALA A 21 -16.39 10.27 19.94
C ALA A 21 -16.45 8.96 20.75
N VAL A 22 -15.82 7.88 20.26
CA VAL A 22 -15.73 6.59 20.96
C VAL A 22 -14.96 6.75 22.27
N LEU A 23 -13.77 7.36 22.24
CA LEU A 23 -12.96 7.58 23.44
C LEU A 23 -13.68 8.43 24.49
N HIS A 24 -14.44 9.43 24.06
CA HIS A 24 -15.26 10.25 24.94
C HIS A 24 -16.44 9.46 25.53
N LEU A 25 -17.13 8.65 24.71
CA LEU A 25 -18.28 7.84 25.14
C LEU A 25 -17.87 6.78 26.18
N PHE A 26 -16.72 6.13 26.00
CA PHE A 26 -16.19 5.14 26.93
C PHE A 26 -15.46 5.75 28.14
N GLY A 27 -15.47 7.08 28.29
CA GLY A 27 -14.91 7.77 29.47
C GLY A 27 -13.40 7.61 29.66
N VAL A 28 -12.66 7.26 28.59
CA VAL A 28 -11.23 6.95 28.67
C VAL A 28 -10.43 8.14 29.22
N GLY A 29 -10.84 9.37 28.89
CA GLY A 29 -10.23 10.59 29.44
C GLY A 29 -10.37 10.70 30.97
N GLN A 30 -11.56 10.42 31.52
CA GLN A 30 -11.79 10.47 32.97
C GLN A 30 -11.01 9.38 33.72
N ILE A 31 -10.95 8.17 33.15
CA ILE A 31 -10.20 7.05 33.75
C ILE A 31 -8.69 7.37 33.82
N LEU A 32 -8.14 8.03 32.80
CA LEU A 32 -6.73 8.41 32.76
C LEU A 32 -6.40 9.55 33.73
N ASP A 33 -7.28 10.56 33.83
CA ASP A 33 -7.16 11.67 34.78
C ASP A 33 -7.23 11.18 36.24
N GLU A 34 -8.13 10.23 36.54
CA GLU A 34 -8.25 9.60 37.86
C GLU A 34 -7.02 8.77 38.26
N GLN A 35 -6.29 8.22 37.29
CA GLN A 35 -5.03 7.50 37.53
C GLN A 35 -3.82 8.44 37.71
N GLY A 36 -4.03 9.77 37.69
CA GLY A 36 -2.96 10.77 37.78
C GLY A 36 -2.07 10.82 36.54
N VAL A 37 -2.51 10.19 35.44
CA VAL A 37 -1.82 10.16 34.17
C VAL A 37 -2.28 11.40 33.42
N GLY A 38 -1.66 12.55 33.70
CA GLY A 38 -1.97 13.87 33.13
C GLY A 38 -1.70 13.97 31.62
N LEU A 39 -2.38 13.15 30.83
CA LEU A 39 -2.29 13.11 29.38
C LEU A 39 -3.23 14.15 28.80
N ASP A 40 -2.65 15.19 28.23
CA ASP A 40 -3.39 16.13 27.40
C ASP A 40 -3.89 15.40 26.14
N MET A 41 -5.19 15.11 26.12
CA MET A 41 -5.87 14.44 25.02
C MET A 41 -5.67 15.17 23.68
N THR A 42 -5.52 16.51 23.72
CA THR A 42 -5.22 17.32 22.53
C THR A 42 -3.85 16.96 21.97
N ASN A 43 -2.84 16.89 22.84
CA ASN A 43 -1.48 16.51 22.44
C ASN A 43 -1.42 15.07 21.94
N LEU A 44 -2.18 14.16 22.54
CA LEU A 44 -2.25 12.76 22.10
C LEU A 44 -2.86 12.63 20.70
N ILE A 45 -3.95 13.36 20.42
CA ILE A 45 -4.59 13.35 19.09
C ILE A 45 -3.68 13.99 18.04
N ILE A 46 -3.03 15.11 18.36
CA ILE A 46 -2.06 15.75 17.46
C ILE A 46 -0.89 14.79 17.17
N PHE A 47 -0.36 14.14 18.20
CA PHE A 47 0.70 13.15 18.05
C PHE A 47 0.25 11.96 17.20
N ALA A 48 -0.93 11.40 17.47
CA ALA A 48 -1.50 10.28 16.72
C ALA A 48 -1.76 10.66 15.25
N ALA A 49 -2.22 11.88 14.99
CA ALA A 49 -2.37 12.39 13.64
C ALA A 49 -1.01 12.49 12.93
N VAL A 50 -0.03 13.18 13.53
CA VAL A 50 1.31 13.34 12.93
C VAL A 50 1.98 11.98 12.71
N PHE A 51 1.92 11.07 13.68
CA PHE A 51 2.51 9.74 13.58
C PHE A 51 1.75 8.84 12.60
N GLY A 52 0.42 8.89 12.58
CA GLY A 52 -0.41 8.12 11.65
C GLY A 52 -0.22 8.58 10.20
N PHE A 53 -0.35 9.87 9.93
CA PHE A 53 -0.11 10.43 8.59
C PHE A 53 1.36 10.27 8.17
N GLY A 54 2.31 10.64 9.05
CA GLY A 54 3.74 10.49 8.79
C GLY A 54 4.16 9.05 8.54
N GLY A 55 3.70 8.14 9.39
CA GLY A 55 3.95 6.70 9.27
C GLY A 55 3.38 6.12 7.97
N SER A 56 2.20 6.56 7.53
CA SER A 56 1.63 6.11 6.25
C SER A 56 2.47 6.52 5.03
N LEU A 57 3.04 7.74 5.05
CA LEU A 57 3.91 8.24 3.99
C LEU A 57 5.26 7.51 3.97
N ILE A 58 5.84 7.26 5.15
CA ILE A 58 7.06 6.47 5.29
C ILE A 58 6.82 5.03 4.82
N SER A 59 5.70 4.42 5.22
CA SER A 59 5.31 3.08 4.79
C SER A 59 5.16 3.00 3.27
N LEU A 60 4.49 3.99 2.65
CA LEU A 60 4.39 4.06 1.19
C LEU A 60 5.76 4.25 0.52
N ALA A 61 6.65 5.06 1.09
CA ALA A 61 7.99 5.29 0.56
C ALA A 61 8.84 4.02 0.56
N ILE A 62 8.75 3.20 1.61
CA ILE A 62 9.52 1.96 1.77
C ILE A 62 8.81 0.77 1.10
N SER A 63 7.51 0.86 0.82
CA SER A 63 6.66 -0.24 0.33
C SER A 63 7.27 -1.07 -0.79
N LYS A 64 7.86 -0.44 -1.81
CA LYS A 64 8.50 -1.13 -2.95
C LYS A 64 9.73 -1.95 -2.51
N TRP A 65 10.54 -1.41 -1.60
CA TRP A 65 11.69 -2.12 -1.06
C TRP A 65 11.26 -3.29 -0.17
N THR A 66 10.30 -3.04 0.73
CA THR A 66 9.75 -4.06 1.62
C THR A 66 9.11 -5.19 0.84
N ALA A 67 8.31 -4.86 -0.18
CA ALA A 67 7.65 -5.85 -1.03
C ALA A 67 8.65 -6.82 -1.67
N LYS A 68 9.73 -6.31 -2.28
CA LYS A 68 10.78 -7.16 -2.89
C LYS A 68 11.52 -8.00 -1.86
N ARG A 69 11.91 -7.39 -0.74
CA ARG A 69 12.70 -8.05 0.32
C ARG A 69 11.91 -9.15 1.03
N LEU A 70 10.66 -8.90 1.41
CA LEU A 70 9.87 -9.83 2.21
C LEU A 70 9.36 -11.01 1.39
N THR A 71 9.03 -10.79 0.11
CA THR A 71 8.57 -11.87 -0.77
C THR A 71 9.71 -12.61 -1.47
N GLY A 72 10.93 -12.08 -1.42
CA GLY A 72 12.04 -12.59 -2.22
C GLY A 72 11.81 -12.44 -3.73
N ALA A 73 11.01 -11.46 -4.15
CA ALA A 73 10.65 -11.28 -5.55
C ALA A 73 11.90 -11.02 -6.42
N ARG A 74 12.01 -11.80 -7.49
CA ARG A 74 13.03 -11.64 -8.53
C ARG A 74 12.51 -10.67 -9.57
N VAL A 75 13.18 -9.52 -9.70
CA VAL A 75 12.89 -8.55 -10.76
C VAL A 75 13.35 -9.11 -12.11
N ILE A 76 12.49 -8.99 -13.13
CA ILE A 76 12.79 -9.38 -14.50
C ILE A 76 13.48 -8.20 -15.18
N GLU A 77 14.80 -8.27 -15.32
CA GLU A 77 15.57 -7.28 -16.10
C GLU A 77 15.52 -7.60 -17.60
N THR A 78 15.78 -8.86 -17.94
CA THR A 78 15.67 -9.41 -19.29
C THR A 78 14.84 -10.69 -19.23
N PRO A 79 13.71 -10.78 -19.96
CA PRO A 79 12.89 -11.98 -19.99
C PRO A 79 13.69 -13.19 -20.47
N SER A 80 13.63 -14.28 -19.71
CA SER A 80 14.33 -15.54 -20.00
C SER A 80 13.46 -16.59 -20.68
N ASN A 81 12.13 -16.41 -20.67
CA ASN A 81 11.15 -17.33 -21.24
C ASN A 81 9.93 -16.57 -21.77
N GLU A 82 9.05 -17.27 -22.49
CA GLU A 82 7.85 -16.66 -23.08
C GLU A 82 6.88 -16.10 -22.04
N THR A 83 6.74 -16.73 -20.87
CA THR A 83 5.84 -16.27 -19.81
C THR A 83 6.31 -14.94 -19.22
N GLU A 84 7.60 -14.81 -18.92
CA GLU A 84 8.21 -13.56 -18.48
C GLU A 84 8.09 -12.47 -19.55
N ALA A 85 8.30 -12.83 -20.82
CA ALA A 85 8.19 -11.89 -21.94
C ALA A 85 6.75 -11.38 -22.06
N TRP A 86 5.77 -12.30 -22.05
CA TRP A 86 4.35 -11.94 -22.06
C TRP A 86 3.99 -11.04 -20.87
N LEU A 87 4.40 -11.40 -19.65
CA LEU A 87 4.09 -10.63 -18.45
C LEU A 87 4.64 -9.19 -18.53
N VAL A 88 5.91 -9.05 -18.93
CA VAL A 88 6.54 -7.72 -19.12
C VAL A 88 5.82 -6.91 -20.20
N HIS A 89 5.41 -7.54 -21.30
CA HIS A 89 4.65 -6.88 -22.36
C HIS A 89 3.24 -6.48 -21.93
N ALA A 90 2.54 -7.33 -21.18
CA ALA A 90 1.20 -7.06 -20.67
C ALA A 90 1.21 -5.85 -19.72
N VAL A 91 2.13 -5.85 -18.74
CA VAL A 91 2.31 -4.73 -17.81
C VAL A 91 2.71 -3.45 -18.54
N ARG A 92 3.57 -3.54 -19.58
CA ARG A 92 3.96 -2.38 -20.39
C ARG A 92 2.75 -1.74 -21.08
N ARG A 93 1.93 -2.54 -21.76
CA ARG A 93 0.72 -2.06 -22.44
C ARG A 93 -0.25 -1.43 -21.43
N GLN A 94 -0.47 -2.05 -20.27
CA GLN A 94 -1.33 -1.48 -19.23
C GLN A 94 -0.77 -0.16 -18.67
N ALA A 95 0.54 -0.06 -18.49
CA ALA A 95 1.20 1.16 -18.03
C ALA A 95 1.06 2.30 -19.06
N GLU A 96 1.20 2.00 -20.35
CA GLU A 96 0.98 2.94 -21.44
C GLU A 96 -0.47 3.45 -21.47
N VAL A 97 -1.45 2.56 -21.38
CA VAL A 97 -2.89 2.91 -21.31
C VAL A 97 -3.19 3.79 -20.08
N ALA A 98 -2.58 3.48 -18.93
CA ALA A 98 -2.71 4.29 -17.71
C ALA A 98 -1.87 5.59 -17.75
N GLY A 99 -1.04 5.77 -18.77
CA GLY A 99 -0.13 6.90 -18.93
C GLY A 99 0.90 7.02 -17.81
N ILE A 100 1.34 5.90 -17.23
CA ILE A 100 2.35 5.85 -16.16
C ILE A 100 3.69 5.29 -16.68
N GLY A 101 4.79 5.61 -16.01
CA GLY A 101 6.08 5.00 -16.32
C GLY A 101 6.07 3.49 -16.10
N MET A 102 6.89 2.76 -16.88
CA MET A 102 7.00 1.30 -16.80
C MET A 102 7.32 0.85 -15.37
N PRO A 103 6.44 0.05 -14.72
CA PRO A 103 6.74 -0.55 -13.43
C PRO A 103 7.88 -1.56 -13.54
N GLU A 104 8.61 -1.77 -12.44
CA GLU A 104 9.40 -2.99 -12.29
C GLU A 104 8.44 -4.19 -12.29
N VAL A 105 8.78 -5.23 -13.03
CA VAL A 105 8.01 -6.48 -13.06
C VAL A 105 8.82 -7.54 -12.33
N ALA A 106 8.20 -8.23 -11.38
CA ALA A 106 8.86 -9.25 -10.59
C ALA A 106 8.01 -10.50 -10.44
N ILE A 107 8.67 -11.64 -10.26
CA ILE A 107 8.05 -12.91 -9.91
C ILE A 107 8.56 -13.33 -8.55
N TYR A 108 7.67 -13.76 -7.66
CA TYR A 108 8.03 -14.36 -6.38
C TYR A 108 7.48 -15.77 -6.27
N ASN A 109 8.19 -16.62 -5.54
CA ASN A 109 7.81 -18.02 -5.43
C ASN A 109 6.78 -18.19 -4.30
N ALA A 110 5.53 -18.47 -4.66
CA ALA A 110 4.46 -18.80 -3.74
C ALA A 110 3.40 -19.62 -4.48
N PRO A 111 2.83 -20.68 -3.85
CA PRO A 111 1.82 -21.52 -4.48
C PRO A 111 0.46 -20.81 -4.62
N ASP A 112 0.24 -19.74 -3.86
CA ASP A 112 -1.01 -18.99 -3.87
C ASP A 112 -1.20 -18.25 -5.19
N VAL A 113 -2.44 -18.12 -5.65
CA VAL A 113 -2.81 -17.32 -6.83
C VAL A 113 -2.92 -15.87 -6.38
N ASN A 114 -1.84 -15.09 -6.55
CA ASN A 114 -1.78 -13.72 -6.05
C ASN A 114 -0.89 -12.82 -6.93
N ALA A 115 -1.26 -11.54 -7.00
CA ALA A 115 -0.46 -10.47 -7.57
C ALA A 115 -0.69 -9.18 -6.76
N PHE A 116 0.35 -8.38 -6.60
CA PHE A 116 0.25 -7.07 -5.95
C PHE A 116 1.06 -6.02 -6.71
N ALA A 117 0.64 -4.76 -6.55
CA ALA A 117 1.33 -3.61 -7.12
C ALA A 117 1.51 -2.51 -6.08
N THR A 118 2.69 -1.88 -6.07
CA THR A 118 2.98 -0.74 -5.18
C THR A 118 3.93 0.26 -5.82
N GLY A 119 3.81 1.53 -5.45
CA GLY A 119 4.70 2.59 -5.93
C GLY A 119 4.33 3.94 -5.34
N MET A 120 5.27 4.57 -4.63
CA MET A 120 5.07 5.92 -4.09
C MET A 120 4.95 6.97 -5.20
N ARG A 121 5.65 6.78 -6.33
CA ARG A 121 5.68 7.72 -7.45
C ARG A 121 5.01 7.09 -8.67
N ARG A 122 4.25 7.91 -9.40
CA ARG A 122 3.53 7.50 -10.62
C ARG A 122 4.40 6.73 -11.62
N ASN A 123 5.64 7.16 -11.81
CA ASN A 123 6.56 6.59 -12.80
C ASN A 123 7.64 5.70 -12.17
N ASN A 124 7.45 5.24 -10.93
CA ASN A 124 8.35 4.32 -10.25
C ASN A 124 7.54 3.37 -9.35
N ALA A 125 6.94 2.39 -10.00
CA ALA A 125 6.12 1.36 -9.37
C ALA A 125 6.78 -0.03 -9.50
N LEU A 126 6.15 -1.01 -8.87
CA LEU A 126 6.46 -2.44 -8.93
C LEU A 126 5.15 -3.20 -9.09
N VAL A 127 5.13 -4.16 -9.99
CA VAL A 127 4.11 -5.21 -10.11
C VAL A 127 4.81 -6.53 -9.85
N ALA A 128 4.31 -7.30 -8.88
CA ALA A 128 4.86 -8.60 -8.54
C ALA A 128 3.77 -9.68 -8.60
N VAL A 129 4.10 -10.80 -9.23
CA VAL A 129 3.16 -11.90 -9.48
C VAL A 129 3.72 -13.19 -8.86
N SER A 130 2.87 -13.99 -8.24
CA SER A 130 3.29 -15.28 -7.69
C SER A 130 3.48 -16.32 -8.79
N THR A 131 4.34 -17.30 -8.53
CA THR A 131 4.41 -18.50 -9.38
C THR A 131 3.06 -19.22 -9.45
N GLY A 132 2.32 -19.34 -8.33
CA GLY A 132 1.00 -19.95 -8.30
C GLY A 132 0.01 -19.31 -9.28
N LEU A 133 0.01 -17.98 -9.41
CA LEU A 133 -0.85 -17.28 -10.36
C LEU A 133 -0.50 -17.64 -11.80
N LEU A 134 0.79 -17.61 -12.15
CA LEU A 134 1.27 -17.92 -13.50
C LEU A 134 1.01 -19.36 -13.93
N HIS A 135 0.86 -20.29 -12.98
CA HIS A 135 0.51 -21.67 -13.28
C HIS A 135 -1.00 -21.92 -13.30
N ALA A 136 -1.77 -21.22 -12.48
CA ALA A 136 -3.20 -21.50 -12.29
C ALA A 136 -4.11 -20.70 -13.24
N MET A 137 -3.70 -19.50 -13.64
CA MET A 137 -4.50 -18.61 -14.49
C MET A 137 -4.03 -18.64 -15.94
N SER A 138 -4.98 -18.61 -16.86
CA SER A 138 -4.69 -18.36 -18.27
C SER A 138 -4.22 -16.90 -18.47
N ARG A 139 -3.59 -16.62 -19.62
CA ARG A 139 -3.12 -15.27 -19.96
C ARG A 139 -4.27 -14.25 -19.98
N ASP A 140 -5.45 -14.66 -20.43
CA ASP A 140 -6.63 -13.79 -20.52
C ASP A 140 -7.23 -13.48 -19.13
N GLU A 141 -7.14 -14.41 -18.18
CA GLU A 141 -7.61 -14.19 -16.82
C GLU A 141 -6.62 -13.34 -15.99
N ALA A 142 -5.33 -13.46 -16.29
CA ALA A 142 -4.26 -12.78 -15.56
C ALA A 142 -3.99 -11.34 -16.06
N GLU A 143 -4.50 -10.98 -17.25
CA GLU A 143 -4.40 -9.64 -17.86
C GLU A 143 -5.54 -8.71 -17.45
#